data_AF-A0A6S7IB23-F1
#
_entry.id   AF-A0A6S7IB23-F1
#
_cell.length_a   1.000
_cell.length_b   1.000
_cell.length_c   1.000
_cell.angle_alpha   90.00
_cell.angle_beta   90.00
_cell.angle_gamma   90.00
#
_symmetry.space_group_name_H-M   'P 1'
#
loop_
_entity.id
_entity.type
_entity.pdbx_description
1 polymer ?
#
loop_
_entity_poly.entity_id
_entity_poly.type
_entity_poly.pdbx_seq_one_letter_code
_entity_poly.pdbx_strand_id
1 'polypeptide(L)'
;SNITTAFVKTNWGLLRVSQSNGTNIIEERMFQRINNLKADSIIVSAPYNDGKSDGISSNLFVYQGIHINVSNFSITPAVSGFQINEEIFLKDYLMNLSSKDSYHVYLLDENAFIVSSSLSNNDTKNVCGQFFGSVDWELMSELEKGNEPLYTRFTLRNEQGECLEYPSKSSSSTFNYPFYSTLASSFTSWAKNVLACLLHLNLYNLLFADAATTVTQNVQSPTNRSCVTNMTAYYGNITRWKSYSGNTSCLSCGDFEDLRQFFVAPIRGTNLVLVVVEYFSEKEIFNYTKRTDNIPGKQREIQIQDVTCNSYSKLPRGHPERCVLSQSEETQYSCGRAKILEPTTYYIILHILYHIIQLES
;
A
#
# COMPACT_ATOMS: atom_id res chain seq x y z
N SER A 1 23.66 19.24 -25.92
CA SER A 1 22.73 19.80 -24.94
C SER A 1 21.99 18.64 -24.30
N ASN A 2 22.35 18.28 -23.07
CA ASN A 2 21.88 17.03 -22.42
C ASN A 2 20.63 17.25 -21.54
N ILE A 3 20.15 18.49 -21.49
CA ILE A 3 18.93 18.89 -20.79
C ILE A 3 17.76 18.67 -21.74
N THR A 4 16.78 17.89 -21.30
CA THR A 4 15.58 17.57 -22.11
C THR A 4 14.54 18.69 -22.00
N THR A 5 14.25 19.15 -20.79
CA THR A 5 13.36 20.29 -20.55
C THR A 5 13.90 21.15 -19.41
N ALA A 6 13.68 22.46 -19.45
CA ALA A 6 13.94 23.36 -18.33
C ALA A 6 12.62 23.95 -17.86
N PHE A 7 12.46 24.19 -16.56
CA PHE A 7 11.23 24.70 -16.00
C PHE A 7 11.46 25.72 -14.88
N VAL A 8 10.46 26.58 -14.71
CA VAL A 8 10.33 27.48 -13.56
C VAL A 8 8.92 27.38 -13.03
N LYS A 9 8.79 27.01 -11.75
CA LYS A 9 7.52 26.93 -11.02
C LYS A 9 7.49 28.03 -9.97
N THR A 10 6.47 28.88 -9.95
CA THR A 10 6.29 29.89 -8.91
C THR A 10 5.40 29.38 -7.79
N ASN A 11 5.53 29.97 -6.59
CA ASN A 11 4.72 29.58 -5.44
C ASN A 11 3.20 29.83 -5.67
N TRP A 12 2.86 30.65 -6.67
CA TRP A 12 1.49 30.97 -7.07
C TRP A 12 0.90 30.00 -8.11
N GLY A 13 1.58 28.88 -8.38
CA GLY A 13 1.10 27.83 -9.29
C GLY A 13 1.38 28.08 -10.77
N LEU A 14 2.08 29.17 -11.14
CA LEU A 14 2.51 29.37 -12.52
C LEU A 14 3.71 28.46 -12.81
N LEU A 15 3.55 27.59 -13.81
CA LEU A 15 4.60 26.74 -14.32
C LEU A 15 4.93 27.15 -15.76
N ARG A 16 6.21 27.38 -16.04
CA ARG A 16 6.72 27.57 -17.40
C ARG A 16 7.75 26.50 -17.71
N VAL A 17 7.64 25.88 -18.88
CA VAL A 17 8.57 24.86 -19.37
C VAL A 17 9.11 25.33 -20.73
N SER A 18 10.41 25.13 -20.98
CA SER A 18 11.10 25.62 -22.18
C SER A 18 10.75 24.84 -23.46
N GLN A 19 10.37 23.57 -23.34
CA GLN A 19 9.95 22.71 -24.45
C GLN A 19 8.73 21.86 -24.03
N SER A 20 7.66 21.91 -24.81
CA SER A 20 6.34 21.30 -24.48
C SER A 20 6.17 19.85 -24.96
N ASN A 21 7.28 19.12 -25.14
CA ASN A 21 7.21 17.73 -25.61
C ASN A 21 6.97 16.78 -24.42
N GLY A 22 5.70 16.59 -24.06
CA GLY A 22 5.27 15.50 -23.19
C GLY A 22 4.95 15.89 -21.74
N THR A 23 4.13 15.04 -21.12
CA THR A 23 3.39 15.22 -19.86
C THR A 23 4.17 15.95 -18.77
N ASN A 24 3.67 17.12 -18.38
CA ASN A 24 4.14 17.92 -17.24
C ASN A 24 3.86 17.21 -15.91
N ILE A 25 4.51 16.08 -15.65
CA ILE A 25 4.51 15.46 -14.32
C ILE A 25 5.59 16.16 -13.51
N ILE A 26 5.31 17.39 -13.12
CA ILE A 26 6.18 18.14 -12.22
C ILE A 26 5.68 17.88 -10.80
N GLU A 27 6.56 17.33 -9.98
CA GLU A 27 6.32 16.99 -8.58
C GLU A 27 5.54 18.12 -7.87
N GLU A 28 4.34 17.81 -7.37
CA GLU A 28 3.45 18.81 -6.77
C GLU A 28 4.09 19.48 -5.55
N ARG A 29 4.92 18.73 -4.82
CA ARG A 29 5.48 19.08 -3.51
C ARG A 29 6.88 19.68 -3.53
N MET A 30 7.39 20.15 -4.68
CA MET A 30 8.74 20.74 -4.79
C MET A 30 9.01 21.85 -3.75
N PHE A 31 8.05 22.76 -3.51
CA PHE A 31 8.22 23.83 -2.53
C PHE A 31 8.35 23.32 -1.09
N GLN A 32 7.57 22.30 -0.72
CA GLN A 32 7.66 21.69 0.61
C GLN A 32 9.02 21.01 0.79
N ARG A 33 9.48 20.30 -0.25
CA ARG A 33 10.77 19.60 -0.24
C ARG A 33 11.95 20.58 -0.13
N ILE A 34 11.93 21.69 -0.87
CA ILE A 34 12.96 22.75 -0.79
C ILE A 34 13.01 23.38 0.60
N ASN A 35 11.85 23.74 1.17
CA ASN A 35 11.81 24.40 2.47
C ASN A 35 12.30 23.50 3.62
N ASN A 36 12.24 22.18 3.44
CA ASN A 36 12.75 21.21 4.40
C ASN A 36 14.26 20.96 4.26
N LEU A 37 14.88 21.43 3.18
CA LEU A 37 16.31 21.28 2.89
C LEU A 37 17.03 22.63 3.03
N LYS A 38 18.36 22.61 2.99
CA LYS A 38 19.15 23.85 3.09
C LYS A 38 18.85 24.76 1.88
N ALA A 39 18.84 26.07 2.10
CA ALA A 39 18.48 27.08 1.11
C ALA A 39 19.29 27.00 -0.21
N ASP A 40 20.50 26.44 -0.20
CA ASP A 40 21.31 26.35 -1.43
C ASP A 40 21.47 24.92 -1.97
N SER A 41 20.67 23.97 -1.46
CA SER A 41 20.77 22.58 -1.89
C SER A 41 20.12 22.35 -3.26
N ILE A 42 20.86 21.70 -4.15
CA ILE A 42 20.33 21.15 -5.39
C ILE A 42 19.61 19.84 -5.07
N ILE A 43 18.35 19.73 -5.48
CA ILE A 43 17.53 18.55 -5.28
C ILE A 43 17.48 17.77 -6.58
N VAL A 44 17.84 16.50 -6.50
CA VAL A 44 17.72 15.54 -7.58
C VAL A 44 16.68 14.51 -7.18
N SER A 45 15.68 14.33 -8.02
CA SER A 45 14.60 13.38 -7.80
C SER A 45 14.45 12.45 -9.00
N ALA A 46 14.31 11.16 -8.72
CA ALA A 46 13.90 10.18 -9.70
C ALA A 46 12.36 10.08 -9.76
N PRO A 47 11.78 9.74 -10.92
CA PRO A 47 10.38 9.36 -11.01
C PRO A 47 10.15 8.06 -10.24
N TYR A 48 9.01 7.89 -9.56
CA TYR A 48 8.71 6.67 -8.83
C TYR A 48 8.61 5.45 -9.77
N ASN A 49 9.30 4.38 -9.42
CA ASN A 49 9.26 3.10 -10.13
C ASN A 49 8.93 1.98 -9.13
N ASP A 50 7.84 1.25 -9.36
CA ASP A 50 7.40 0.16 -8.50
C ASP A 50 8.14 -1.17 -8.75
N GLY A 51 9.07 -1.15 -9.71
CA GLY A 51 9.90 -2.27 -10.14
C GLY A 51 9.24 -3.21 -11.14
N LYS A 52 8.08 -2.83 -11.70
CA LYS A 52 7.35 -3.60 -12.72
C LYS A 52 7.46 -3.03 -14.13
N SER A 53 7.96 -1.80 -14.28
CA SER A 53 8.10 -1.17 -15.59
C SER A 53 9.42 -1.53 -16.25
N ASP A 54 9.37 -2.09 -17.46
CA ASP A 54 10.53 -2.33 -18.33
C ASP A 54 10.98 -1.05 -19.08
N GLY A 55 10.71 0.12 -18.50
CA GLY A 55 11.02 1.40 -19.11
C GLY A 55 12.54 1.59 -19.27
N ILE A 56 13.00 1.74 -20.51
CA ILE A 56 14.42 1.74 -20.88
C ILE A 56 15.14 3.00 -20.38
N SER A 57 14.46 4.13 -20.23
CA SER A 57 15.07 5.37 -19.72
C SER A 57 14.16 6.13 -18.76
N SER A 58 14.74 6.66 -17.69
CA SER A 58 14.09 7.52 -16.72
C SER A 58 14.61 8.94 -16.82
N ASN A 59 13.72 9.92 -16.84
CA ASN A 59 14.09 11.33 -16.77
C ASN A 59 14.18 11.77 -15.31
N LEU A 60 15.36 12.18 -14.87
CA LEU A 60 15.61 12.75 -13.55
C LEU A 60 15.19 14.21 -13.54
N PHE A 61 14.65 14.65 -12.40
CA PHE A 61 14.37 16.05 -12.14
C PHE A 61 15.47 16.64 -11.27
N VAL A 62 16.09 17.71 -11.74
CA VAL A 62 17.09 18.48 -10.98
C VAL A 62 16.54 19.87 -10.77
N TYR A 63 16.43 20.32 -9.53
CA TYR A 63 15.85 21.62 -9.23
C TYR A 63 16.42 22.26 -7.96
N GLN A 64 16.26 23.58 -7.87
CA GLN A 64 16.73 24.39 -6.77
C GLN A 64 15.72 25.50 -6.47
N GLY A 65 15.60 25.86 -5.19
CA GLY A 65 14.86 27.03 -4.76
C GLY A 65 15.58 28.32 -5.17
N ILE A 66 14.82 29.28 -5.70
CA ILE A 66 15.31 30.65 -5.86
C ILE A 66 15.02 31.36 -4.55
N HIS A 67 16.06 31.65 -3.77
CA HIS A 67 15.95 32.34 -2.50
C HIS A 67 16.21 33.83 -2.68
N ILE A 68 15.30 34.66 -2.17
CA ILE A 68 15.45 36.12 -2.16
C ILE A 68 15.39 36.59 -0.72
N ASN A 69 16.36 37.41 -0.33
CA ASN A 69 16.37 38.06 0.97
C ASN A 69 15.74 39.45 0.85
N VAL A 70 14.62 39.65 1.55
CA VAL A 70 13.93 40.95 1.63
C VAL A 70 13.81 41.31 3.09
N SER A 71 14.43 42.41 3.51
CA SER A 71 14.32 42.95 4.88
C SER A 71 14.60 41.91 5.98
N ASN A 72 15.70 41.16 5.86
CA ASN A 72 16.10 40.05 6.76
C ASN A 72 15.20 38.80 6.75
N PHE A 73 14.19 38.73 5.87
CA PHE A 73 13.42 37.52 5.62
C PHE A 73 13.91 36.83 4.35
N SER A 74 14.24 35.54 4.46
CA SER A 74 14.50 34.70 3.30
C SER A 74 13.19 34.10 2.81
N ILE A 75 12.84 34.36 1.56
CA ILE A 75 11.63 33.82 0.92
C ILE A 75 12.03 33.01 -0.32
N THR A 76 11.24 31.98 -0.63
CA THR A 76 11.42 31.12 -1.82
C THR A 76 10.28 31.39 -2.82
N PRO A 77 10.34 32.46 -3.64
CA PRO A 77 9.26 32.81 -4.56
C PRO A 77 9.07 31.81 -5.72
N ALA A 78 10.14 31.11 -6.12
CA ALA A 78 10.12 30.22 -7.28
C ALA A 78 11.13 29.07 -7.13
N VAL A 79 10.91 28.04 -7.93
CA VAL A 79 11.78 26.88 -8.12
C VAL A 79 12.18 26.84 -9.57
N SER A 80 13.48 26.77 -9.84
CA SER A 80 14.00 26.54 -11.19
C SER A 80 14.61 25.15 -11.26
N GLY A 81 14.43 24.48 -12.39
CA GLY A 81 14.99 23.16 -12.59
C GLY A 81 14.99 22.74 -14.04
N PHE A 82 15.43 21.51 -14.25
CA PHE A 82 15.46 20.87 -15.55
C PHE A 82 15.31 19.35 -15.41
N GLN A 83 14.98 18.72 -16.53
CA GLN A 83 15.01 17.28 -16.68
C GLN A 83 16.27 16.86 -17.43
N ILE A 84 16.85 15.74 -17.00
CA ILE A 84 18.02 15.12 -17.62
C ILE A 84 17.79 13.61 -17.75
N ASN A 85 18.28 13.01 -18.83
CA ASN A 85 18.24 11.56 -18.98
C ASN A 85 19.26 10.92 -18.00
N GLU A 86 18.81 9.92 -17.24
CA GLU A 86 19.60 9.18 -16.28
C GLU A 86 20.83 8.52 -16.90
N GLU A 87 20.72 7.95 -18.11
CA GLU A 87 21.84 7.30 -18.84
C GLU A 87 23.02 8.25 -19.06
N ILE A 88 22.72 9.53 -19.32
CA ILE A 88 23.74 10.55 -19.55
C ILE A 88 24.36 10.96 -18.22
N PHE A 89 23.53 11.11 -17.18
CA PHE A 89 23.97 11.42 -15.82
C PHE A 89 24.92 10.33 -15.27
N LEU A 90 24.63 9.05 -15.54
CA LEU A 90 25.47 7.90 -15.23
C LEU A 90 26.84 7.95 -15.89
N LYS A 91 26.85 8.19 -17.21
CA LYS A 91 28.04 8.08 -18.05
C LYS A 91 29.11 9.09 -17.68
N ASP A 92 28.70 10.30 -17.30
CA ASP A 92 29.64 11.39 -17.02
C ASP A 92 30.22 11.33 -15.59
N TYR A 93 29.53 10.71 -14.62
CA TYR A 93 29.91 10.78 -13.20
C TYR A 93 30.17 9.44 -12.49
N LEU A 94 29.53 8.34 -12.91
CA LEU A 94 29.61 7.05 -12.20
C LEU A 94 30.48 6.01 -12.93
N MET A 95 30.63 6.12 -14.25
CA MET A 95 31.33 5.09 -15.04
C MET A 95 32.85 4.96 -14.78
N ASN A 96 33.52 5.98 -14.21
CA ASN A 96 34.93 5.82 -13.84
C ASN A 96 35.14 4.91 -12.61
N LEU A 97 34.16 4.82 -11.72
CA LEU A 97 34.23 4.01 -10.48
C LEU A 97 33.88 2.54 -10.73
N SER A 98 33.05 2.25 -11.73
CA SER A 98 32.59 0.89 -12.07
C SER A 98 33.58 0.07 -12.89
N SER A 99 34.78 0.59 -13.19
CA SER A 99 35.81 -0.08 -14.01
C SER A 99 36.45 -1.31 -13.35
N LYS A 100 36.05 -1.64 -12.12
CA LYS A 100 36.37 -2.91 -11.46
C LYS A 100 35.04 -3.61 -11.19
N ASP A 101 34.80 -4.74 -11.84
CA ASP A 101 33.63 -5.62 -11.70
C ASP A 101 33.37 -6.12 -10.26
N SER A 102 34.12 -5.62 -9.28
CA SER A 102 34.06 -5.97 -7.87
C SER A 102 33.12 -5.09 -7.04
N TYR A 103 32.56 -3.99 -7.58
CA TYR A 103 31.73 -3.06 -6.80
C TYR A 103 30.47 -2.62 -7.53
N HIS A 104 29.36 -2.55 -6.80
CA HIS A 104 28.15 -1.83 -7.20
C HIS A 104 28.14 -0.44 -6.59
N VAL A 105 27.71 0.52 -7.41
CA VAL A 105 27.61 1.92 -7.01
C VAL A 105 26.17 2.36 -7.18
N TYR A 106 25.62 2.95 -6.12
CA TYR A 106 24.30 3.53 -6.08
C TYR A 106 24.38 4.99 -5.69
N LEU A 107 23.49 5.77 -6.28
CA LEU A 107 23.23 7.13 -5.88
C LEU A 107 21.80 7.20 -5.37
N LEU A 108 21.64 7.52 -4.09
CA LEU A 108 20.35 7.54 -3.42
C LEU A 108 19.96 8.98 -3.07
N ASP A 109 18.66 9.28 -3.11
CA ASP A 109 18.11 10.52 -2.58
C ASP A 109 17.82 10.44 -1.07
N GLU A 110 17.33 11.53 -0.48
CA GLU A 110 17.04 11.59 0.95
C GLU A 110 15.89 10.69 1.42
N ASN A 111 15.12 10.15 0.47
CA ASN A 111 14.03 9.21 0.75
C ASN A 111 14.43 7.76 0.41
N ALA A 112 15.73 7.51 0.17
CA ALA A 112 16.31 6.23 -0.19
C ALA A 112 15.78 5.64 -1.52
N PHE A 113 15.38 6.48 -2.47
CA PHE A 113 15.14 6.07 -3.85
C PHE A 113 16.43 6.11 -4.65
N ILE A 114 16.58 5.15 -5.55
CA ILE A 114 17.73 5.06 -6.45
C ILE A 114 17.55 6.15 -7.51
N VAL A 115 18.44 7.14 -7.51
CA VAL A 115 18.54 8.14 -8.56
C VAL A 115 19.35 7.60 -9.73
N SER A 116 20.38 6.82 -9.42
CA SER A 116 21.25 6.26 -10.44
C SER A 116 22.03 5.05 -9.91
N SER A 117 22.40 4.11 -10.77
CA SER A 117 23.12 2.89 -10.35
C SER A 117 24.04 2.34 -11.44
N SER A 118 25.16 1.72 -11.07
CA SER A 118 25.99 0.98 -12.03
C SER A 118 25.31 -0.25 -12.63
N LEU A 119 24.22 -0.74 -12.04
CA LEU A 119 23.46 -1.91 -12.52
C LEU A 119 22.60 -1.64 -13.77
N SER A 120 22.22 -0.39 -14.03
CA SER A 120 21.32 -0.06 -15.15
C SER A 120 21.98 -0.17 -16.53
N ASN A 121 23.31 -0.19 -16.61
CA ASN A 121 24.05 -0.27 -17.88
C ASN A 121 24.07 -1.67 -18.52
N ASN A 122 23.70 -2.74 -17.80
CA ASN A 122 23.82 -4.13 -18.27
C ASN A 122 22.52 -4.68 -18.89
N ASP A 123 21.80 -3.85 -19.66
CA ASP A 123 20.66 -4.20 -20.55
C ASP A 123 19.46 -4.95 -19.94
N THR A 124 19.43 -5.22 -18.63
CA THR A 124 18.49 -6.18 -18.07
C THR A 124 17.36 -5.57 -17.25
N LYS A 125 17.58 -4.52 -16.44
CA LYS A 125 16.49 -3.78 -15.71
C LYS A 125 16.90 -2.35 -15.32
N ASN A 126 16.04 -1.38 -15.62
CA ASN A 126 16.16 -0.01 -15.09
C ASN A 126 15.70 0.02 -13.61
N VAL A 127 16.64 0.32 -12.71
CA VAL A 127 16.40 0.43 -11.25
C VAL A 127 16.21 1.87 -10.77
N CYS A 128 16.36 2.86 -11.65
CA CYS A 128 16.09 4.25 -11.32
C CYS A 128 14.64 4.41 -10.85
N GLY A 129 14.45 5.15 -9.75
CA GLY A 129 13.15 5.39 -9.14
C GLY A 129 12.66 4.29 -8.21
N GLN A 130 13.34 3.15 -8.15
CA GLN A 130 12.98 2.08 -7.23
C GLN A 130 13.50 2.40 -5.83
N PHE A 131 12.74 1.98 -4.82
CA PHE A 131 13.18 2.08 -3.45
C PHE A 131 14.40 1.17 -3.22
N PHE A 132 15.48 1.69 -2.63
CA PHE A 132 16.73 0.97 -2.48
C PHE A 132 16.58 -0.36 -1.75
N GLY A 133 15.81 -0.38 -0.64
CA GLY A 133 15.56 -1.62 0.10
C GLY A 133 14.73 -2.67 -0.64
N SER A 134 14.16 -2.37 -1.81
CA SER A 134 13.52 -3.37 -2.68
C SER A 134 14.51 -4.05 -3.63
N VAL A 135 15.67 -3.42 -3.85
CA VAL A 135 16.78 -3.94 -4.66
C VAL A 135 17.82 -4.60 -3.75
N ASP A 136 18.23 -3.93 -2.67
CA ASP A 136 19.24 -4.38 -1.72
C ASP A 136 18.77 -4.12 -0.28
N TRP A 137 17.97 -5.06 0.24
CA TRP A 137 17.32 -4.91 1.53
C TRP A 137 18.27 -5.09 2.71
N GLU A 138 19.34 -5.86 2.53
CA GLU A 138 20.32 -6.15 3.57
C GLU A 138 21.12 -4.89 3.89
N LEU A 139 21.64 -4.24 2.85
CA LEU A 139 22.33 -2.97 3.04
C LEU A 139 21.37 -1.91 3.58
N MET A 140 20.15 -1.79 3.05
CA MET A 140 19.17 -0.84 3.57
C MET A 140 18.89 -1.06 5.07
N SER A 141 18.81 -2.31 5.53
CA SER A 141 18.65 -2.65 6.94
C SER A 141 19.81 -2.12 7.79
N GLU A 142 21.05 -2.21 7.30
CA GLU A 142 22.21 -1.61 7.98
C GLU A 142 22.18 -0.08 7.96
N LEU A 143 21.70 0.55 6.89
CA LEU A 143 21.53 2.01 6.80
C LEU A 143 20.44 2.56 7.76
N GLU A 144 19.51 1.70 8.19
CA GLU A 144 18.46 2.00 9.18
C GLU A 144 18.93 1.79 10.63
N LYS A 145 20.03 1.04 10.85
CA LYS A 145 20.50 0.67 12.19
C LYS A 145 21.43 1.73 12.79
N GLY A 146 21.56 1.67 14.11
CA GLY A 146 22.49 2.49 14.89
C GLY A 146 21.83 3.69 15.60
N ASN A 147 22.64 4.41 16.37
CA ASN A 147 22.19 5.59 17.12
C ASN A 147 22.00 6.83 16.22
N GLU A 148 22.77 6.91 15.14
CA GLU A 148 22.65 7.95 14.09
C GLU A 148 22.42 7.25 12.73
N PRO A 149 21.22 6.71 12.46
CA PRO A 149 20.96 6.01 11.21
C PRO A 149 20.99 6.99 10.02
N LEU A 150 21.42 6.49 8.86
CA LEU A 150 21.43 7.29 7.62
C LEU A 150 20.00 7.61 7.17
N TYR A 151 19.10 6.64 7.29
CA TYR A 151 17.68 6.77 7.00
C TYR A 151 16.84 6.39 8.21
N THR A 152 15.86 7.23 8.53
CA THR A 152 14.85 6.92 9.54
C THR A 152 13.56 6.48 8.86
N ARG A 153 13.03 5.33 9.31
CA ARG A 153 11.74 4.81 8.85
C ARG A 153 10.60 5.40 9.67
N PHE A 154 9.59 5.92 8.99
CA PHE A 154 8.34 6.36 9.57
C PHE A 154 7.20 5.51 9.04
N THR A 155 6.36 5.02 9.95
CA THR A 155 5.13 4.29 9.60
C THR A 155 3.95 5.16 9.99
N LEU A 156 3.18 5.57 8.99
CA LEU A 156 1.95 6.34 9.16
C LEU A 156 0.77 5.42 8.96
N ARG A 157 -0.21 5.53 9.86
CA ARG A 157 -1.48 4.81 9.73
C ARG A 157 -2.44 5.65 8.90
N ASN A 158 -2.90 5.09 7.79
CA ASN A 158 -3.95 5.65 6.95
C ASN A 158 -5.27 4.97 7.29
N GLU A 159 -6.17 5.69 7.97
CA GLU A 159 -7.51 5.19 8.32
C GLU A 159 -8.48 5.18 7.13
N GLN A 160 -8.11 5.83 6.02
CA GLN A 160 -8.91 5.95 4.79
C GLN A 160 -8.20 5.26 3.61
N GLY A 161 -7.55 4.12 3.87
CA GLY A 161 -6.90 3.31 2.84
C GLY A 161 -7.90 2.55 1.96
N GLU A 162 -7.40 2.06 0.83
CA GLU A 162 -8.13 1.23 -0.12
C GLU A 162 -7.46 -0.14 -0.23
N CYS A 163 -8.22 -1.20 0.00
CA CYS A 163 -7.74 -2.58 -0.06
C CYS A 163 -8.56 -3.37 -1.08
N LEU A 164 -7.90 -4.34 -1.69
CA LEU A 164 -8.55 -5.31 -2.56
C LEU A 164 -9.28 -6.35 -1.70
N GLU A 165 -10.59 -6.44 -1.89
CA GLU A 165 -11.40 -7.53 -1.38
C GLU A 165 -11.53 -8.59 -2.47
N TYR A 166 -11.02 -9.77 -2.18
CA TYR A 166 -11.28 -10.94 -3.02
C TYR A 166 -12.62 -11.54 -2.58
N PRO A 167 -13.53 -11.83 -3.51
CA PRO A 167 -14.80 -12.45 -3.15
C PRO A 167 -14.51 -13.72 -2.37
N SER A 168 -14.96 -13.77 -1.12
CA SER A 168 -14.92 -15.00 -0.35
C SER A 168 -15.69 -16.04 -1.15
N LYS A 169 -15.07 -17.20 -1.42
CA LYS A 169 -15.81 -18.34 -1.99
C LYS A 169 -17.03 -18.53 -1.11
N SER A 170 -18.21 -18.18 -1.62
CA SER A 170 -19.45 -18.47 -0.94
C SER A 170 -19.51 -19.98 -0.86
N SER A 171 -19.26 -20.52 0.33
CA SER A 171 -19.74 -21.85 0.66
C SER A 171 -21.24 -21.76 0.46
N SER A 172 -21.70 -22.29 -0.67
CA SER A 172 -23.10 -22.57 -0.88
C SER A 172 -23.53 -23.44 0.29
N SER A 173 -24.11 -22.82 1.32
CA SER A 173 -24.84 -23.56 2.34
C SER A 173 -25.99 -24.18 1.60
N THR A 174 -25.83 -25.46 1.25
CA THR A 174 -26.88 -26.28 0.68
C THR A 174 -28.11 -26.08 1.55
N PHE A 175 -29.18 -25.61 0.92
CA PHE A 175 -30.48 -25.31 1.52
C PHE A 175 -31.15 -26.62 1.97
N ASN A 176 -30.53 -27.35 2.91
CA ASN A 176 -30.99 -28.66 3.38
C ASN A 176 -31.95 -28.55 4.58
N TYR A 177 -32.23 -27.33 5.06
CA TYR A 177 -33.08 -27.11 6.22
C TYR A 177 -34.60 -27.24 5.99
N PRO A 178 -35.19 -27.00 4.79
CA PRO A 178 -36.64 -27.19 4.62
C PRO A 178 -37.03 -28.64 4.34
N PHE A 179 -36.08 -29.56 4.09
CA PHE A 179 -36.41 -30.94 3.74
C PHE A 179 -37.04 -31.71 4.92
N TYR A 180 -36.60 -31.46 6.14
CA TYR A 180 -37.04 -32.22 7.31
C TYR A 180 -38.33 -31.68 7.95
N SER A 181 -38.62 -30.38 7.84
CA SER A 181 -39.86 -29.81 8.41
C SER A 181 -41.09 -30.04 7.54
N THR A 182 -40.91 -30.19 6.22
CA THR A 182 -42.02 -30.37 5.27
C THR A 182 -42.48 -31.84 5.16
N LEU A 183 -41.58 -32.81 5.41
CA LEU A 183 -41.93 -34.23 5.43
C LEU A 183 -42.74 -34.64 6.67
N ALA A 184 -42.63 -33.90 7.77
CA ALA A 184 -43.28 -34.25 9.03
C ALA A 184 -44.77 -33.83 9.10
N SER A 185 -45.29 -33.02 8.16
CA SER A 185 -46.55 -32.29 8.38
C SER A 185 -47.64 -32.41 7.31
N SER A 186 -47.57 -33.30 6.31
CA SER A 186 -48.66 -33.36 5.31
C SER A 186 -48.86 -34.70 4.59
N PHE A 187 -49.91 -35.43 4.98
CA PHE A 187 -50.56 -36.47 4.16
C PHE A 187 -51.95 -36.01 3.71
N THR A 188 -52.02 -34.89 2.99
CA THR A 188 -53.22 -34.49 2.25
C THR A 188 -52.96 -34.50 0.75
N SER A 189 -54.00 -34.79 -0.04
CA SER A 189 -53.89 -34.97 -1.50
C SER A 189 -53.30 -33.75 -2.24
N TRP A 190 -53.55 -32.53 -1.73
CA TRP A 190 -53.03 -31.30 -2.31
C TRP A 190 -51.55 -31.03 -1.98
N ALA A 191 -51.06 -31.54 -0.84
CA ALA A 191 -49.65 -31.43 -0.46
C ALA A 191 -48.73 -32.31 -1.33
N LYS A 192 -49.27 -33.34 -1.99
CA LYS A 192 -48.51 -34.18 -2.94
C LYS A 192 -47.96 -33.36 -4.11
N ASN A 193 -48.71 -32.38 -4.61
CA ASN A 193 -48.29 -31.55 -5.73
C ASN A 193 -47.22 -30.53 -5.32
N VAL A 194 -47.31 -30.00 -4.09
CA VAL A 194 -46.31 -29.08 -3.52
C VAL A 194 -45.02 -29.83 -3.19
N LEU A 195 -45.12 -31.01 -2.57
CA LEU A 195 -43.99 -31.88 -2.34
C LEU A 195 -43.33 -32.29 -3.65
N ALA A 196 -44.12 -32.68 -4.66
CA ALA A 196 -43.60 -33.00 -5.99
C ALA A 196 -42.90 -31.81 -6.63
N CYS A 197 -43.44 -30.58 -6.54
CA CYS A 197 -42.76 -29.38 -7.01
C CYS A 197 -41.44 -29.12 -6.27
N LEU A 198 -41.41 -29.25 -4.95
CA LEU A 198 -40.19 -29.05 -4.17
C LEU A 198 -39.15 -30.13 -4.46
N LEU A 199 -39.57 -31.40 -4.60
CA LEU A 199 -38.68 -32.50 -4.98
C LEU A 199 -38.17 -32.31 -6.40
N HIS A 200 -39.02 -31.87 -7.33
CA HIS A 200 -38.62 -31.55 -8.70
C HIS A 200 -37.67 -30.36 -8.75
N LEU A 201 -37.88 -29.31 -7.96
CA LEU A 201 -36.98 -28.16 -7.85
C LEU A 201 -35.62 -28.56 -7.28
N ASN A 202 -35.59 -29.45 -6.27
CA ASN A 202 -34.35 -29.94 -5.68
C ASN A 202 -33.62 -30.94 -6.59
N LEU A 203 -34.35 -31.81 -7.29
CA LEU A 203 -33.76 -32.72 -8.27
C LEU A 203 -33.25 -31.96 -9.50
N TYR A 204 -33.98 -30.92 -9.93
CA TYR A 204 -33.54 -30.00 -10.97
C TYR A 204 -32.28 -29.24 -10.52
N ASN A 205 -32.27 -28.68 -9.31
CA ASN A 205 -31.06 -28.05 -8.78
C ASN A 205 -29.91 -29.04 -8.54
N LEU A 206 -30.17 -30.32 -8.28
CA LEU A 206 -29.12 -31.34 -8.15
C LEU A 206 -28.54 -31.74 -9.51
N LEU A 207 -29.39 -31.96 -10.50
CA LEU A 207 -29.00 -32.40 -11.85
C LEU A 207 -28.46 -31.27 -12.72
N PHE A 208 -28.94 -30.04 -12.49
CA PHE A 208 -28.55 -28.83 -13.22
C PHE A 208 -27.78 -27.83 -12.33
N ALA A 209 -27.34 -28.22 -11.13
CA ALA A 209 -26.37 -27.44 -10.34
C ALA A 209 -25.11 -27.16 -11.18
N ASP A 210 -24.67 -28.14 -11.95
CA ASP A 210 -23.54 -28.01 -12.88
C ASP A 210 -23.88 -27.20 -14.16
N ALA A 211 -25.15 -26.86 -14.40
CA ALA A 211 -25.49 -25.90 -15.46
C ALA A 211 -25.40 -24.45 -14.95
N ALA A 212 -25.53 -24.21 -13.64
CA ALA A 212 -25.26 -22.90 -13.04
C ALA A 212 -23.76 -22.62 -12.88
N THR A 213 -22.89 -23.64 -12.96
CA THR A 213 -21.42 -23.46 -13.00
C THR A 213 -20.89 -23.01 -14.36
N THR A 214 -21.77 -22.88 -15.37
CA THR A 214 -21.44 -22.32 -16.70
C THR A 214 -22.05 -20.93 -16.95
N VAL A 215 -22.68 -20.30 -15.96
CA VAL A 215 -22.51 -18.85 -15.85
C VAL A 215 -21.06 -18.69 -15.51
N THR A 216 -20.31 -18.10 -16.44
CA THR A 216 -18.90 -17.79 -16.28
C THR A 216 -18.61 -17.52 -14.81
N GLN A 217 -17.61 -18.19 -14.26
CA GLN A 217 -16.82 -17.57 -13.23
C GLN A 217 -16.34 -16.25 -13.84
N ASN A 218 -17.20 -15.22 -13.81
CA ASN A 218 -16.78 -13.87 -13.62
C ASN A 218 -16.03 -14.00 -12.31
N VAL A 219 -14.73 -14.27 -12.44
CA VAL A 219 -13.71 -13.84 -11.51
C VAL A 219 -14.09 -12.38 -11.27
N GLN A 220 -14.96 -12.14 -10.30
CA GLN A 220 -15.40 -10.81 -9.95
C GLN A 220 -14.09 -10.11 -9.66
N SER A 221 -13.78 -9.13 -10.52
CA SER A 221 -12.57 -8.36 -10.36
C SER A 221 -12.55 -7.88 -8.91
N PRO A 222 -11.41 -8.01 -8.21
CA PRO A 222 -11.33 -7.69 -6.81
C PRO A 222 -11.90 -6.29 -6.60
N THR A 223 -12.88 -6.19 -5.71
CA THR A 223 -13.56 -4.93 -5.45
C THR A 223 -12.77 -4.15 -4.42
N ASN A 224 -12.66 -2.86 -4.61
CA ASN A 224 -11.98 -2.00 -3.65
C ASN A 224 -12.89 -1.74 -2.45
N ARG A 225 -12.36 -1.94 -1.24
CA ARG A 225 -13.03 -1.58 0.02
C ARG A 225 -12.18 -0.61 0.83
N SER A 226 -12.86 0.20 1.66
CA SER A 226 -12.16 1.02 2.64
C SER A 226 -11.54 0.12 3.72
N CYS A 227 -10.29 0.39 4.05
CA CYS A 227 -9.53 -0.36 5.04
C CYS A 227 -8.51 0.56 5.71
N VAL A 228 -7.98 0.09 6.85
CA VAL A 228 -6.88 0.76 7.52
C VAL A 228 -5.57 0.20 6.96
N THR A 229 -4.71 1.08 6.45
CA THR A 229 -3.40 0.68 5.91
C THR A 229 -2.25 1.36 6.64
N ASN A 230 -1.10 0.68 6.68
CA ASN A 230 0.17 1.29 7.04
C ASN A 230 0.88 1.78 5.77
N MET A 231 1.35 3.02 5.82
CA MET A 231 2.20 3.66 4.83
C MET A 231 3.59 3.84 5.41
N THR A 232 4.61 3.31 4.77
CA THR A 232 6.00 3.54 5.17
C THR A 232 6.62 4.65 4.32
N ALA A 233 7.42 5.47 4.98
CA ALA A 233 8.26 6.48 4.35
C ALA A 233 9.65 6.44 4.98
N TYR A 234 10.66 6.78 4.19
CA TYR A 234 12.03 6.94 4.65
C TYR A 234 12.44 8.38 4.52
N TYR A 235 13.22 8.85 5.49
CA TYR A 235 13.79 10.18 5.44
C TYR A 235 15.17 10.17 6.08
N GLY A 236 16.15 10.67 5.33
CA GLY A 236 17.51 10.86 5.78
C GLY A 236 17.76 12.33 6.11
N ASN A 237 18.32 12.57 7.29
CA ASN A 237 18.67 13.92 7.70
C ASN A 237 19.99 14.35 7.08
N ILE A 238 19.91 15.02 5.93
CA ILE A 238 21.06 15.46 5.11
C ILE A 238 22.08 16.28 5.90
N THR A 239 21.64 17.01 6.92
CA THR A 239 22.53 17.84 7.75
C THR A 239 23.43 17.02 8.68
N ARG A 240 23.02 15.79 9.00
CA ARG A 240 23.73 14.88 9.92
C ARG A 240 24.50 13.78 9.19
N TRP A 241 24.28 13.61 7.89
CA TRP A 241 25.00 12.61 7.12
C TRP A 241 26.51 12.84 7.17
N LYS A 242 27.22 11.77 7.48
CA LYS A 242 28.67 11.69 7.50
C LYS A 242 29.09 10.49 6.65
N SER A 243 30.29 10.53 6.11
CA SER A 243 30.85 9.35 5.45
C SER A 243 31.18 8.28 6.47
N TYR A 244 30.86 7.03 6.17
CA TYR A 244 31.24 5.88 6.99
C TYR A 244 31.35 4.62 6.13
N SER A 245 32.11 3.66 6.61
CA SER A 245 32.19 2.31 6.05
C SER A 245 31.67 1.30 7.05
N GLY A 246 31.13 0.20 6.56
CA GLY A 246 30.68 -0.91 7.37
C GLY A 246 30.68 -2.21 6.58
N ASN A 247 30.28 -3.27 7.27
CA ASN A 247 30.10 -4.58 6.66
C ASN A 247 28.63 -4.97 6.81
N THR A 248 28.06 -5.55 5.77
CA THR A 248 26.74 -6.18 5.82
C THR A 248 26.92 -7.68 5.68
N SER A 249 26.24 -8.45 6.53
CA SER A 249 26.17 -9.90 6.41
C SER A 249 24.99 -10.29 5.52
N CYS A 250 25.19 -11.28 4.65
CA CYS A 250 24.06 -11.84 3.92
C CYS A 250 23.16 -12.67 4.83
N LEU A 251 21.91 -12.23 5.01
CA LEU A 251 20.93 -12.87 5.90
C LEU A 251 20.35 -14.15 5.28
N SER A 252 20.48 -14.32 3.96
CA SER A 252 19.90 -15.43 3.19
C SER A 252 20.94 -16.31 2.47
N CYS A 253 22.23 -16.18 2.78
CA CYS A 253 23.29 -16.90 2.05
C CYS A 253 23.63 -18.31 2.58
N GLY A 254 22.97 -18.78 3.63
CA GLY A 254 23.28 -20.06 4.31
C GLY A 254 24.40 -19.92 5.33
N ASP A 255 25.02 -21.04 5.73
CA ASP A 255 26.06 -21.12 6.78
C ASP A 255 27.40 -20.41 6.45
N PHE A 256 27.46 -19.66 5.35
CA PHE A 256 28.63 -18.88 4.95
C PHE A 256 28.46 -17.43 5.43
N GLU A 257 29.32 -17.02 6.37
CA GLU A 257 29.47 -15.63 6.83
C GLU A 257 30.09 -14.75 5.73
N ASP A 258 29.43 -14.65 4.58
CA ASP A 258 29.86 -13.77 3.51
C ASP A 258 29.59 -12.32 3.94
N LEU A 259 30.66 -11.66 4.39
CA LEU A 259 30.66 -10.25 4.76
C LEU A 259 30.94 -9.41 3.52
N ARG A 260 30.03 -8.50 3.21
CA ARG A 260 30.14 -7.55 2.11
C ARG A 260 30.49 -6.18 2.66
N GLN A 261 31.59 -5.61 2.19
CA GLN A 261 31.99 -4.28 2.61
C GLN A 261 31.21 -3.21 1.85
N PHE A 262 30.82 -2.15 2.56
CA PHE A 262 30.16 -1.00 1.97
C PHE A 262 30.76 0.31 2.50
N PHE A 263 30.66 1.34 1.68
CA PHE A 263 31.07 2.70 1.98
C PHE A 263 29.99 3.67 1.54
N VAL A 264 29.66 4.61 2.42
CA VAL A 264 28.65 5.63 2.21
C VAL A 264 29.31 7.00 2.28
N ALA A 265 29.00 7.88 1.33
CA ALA A 265 29.47 9.26 1.33
C ALA A 265 28.38 10.25 0.85
N PRO A 266 27.97 11.23 1.67
CA PRO A 266 27.04 12.26 1.24
C PRO A 266 27.69 13.23 0.24
N ILE A 267 26.94 13.64 -0.78
CA ILE A 267 27.40 14.61 -1.77
C ILE A 267 27.11 16.02 -1.26
N ARG A 268 28.14 16.85 -1.19
CA ARG A 268 28.00 18.22 -0.67
C ARG A 268 27.16 19.08 -1.62
N GLY A 269 26.27 19.88 -1.03
CA GLY A 269 25.42 20.81 -1.79
C GLY A 269 24.23 20.16 -2.49
N THR A 270 24.00 18.86 -2.31
CA THR A 270 22.86 18.15 -2.88
C THR A 270 22.10 17.34 -1.84
N ASN A 271 20.98 16.74 -2.24
CA ASN A 271 20.22 15.78 -1.44
C ASN A 271 20.69 14.32 -1.59
N LEU A 272 21.86 14.10 -2.18
CA LEU A 272 22.27 12.78 -2.64
C LEU A 272 23.32 12.15 -1.73
N VAL A 273 23.31 10.82 -1.68
CA VAL A 273 24.33 10.02 -1.03
C VAL A 273 24.85 8.94 -1.98
N LEU A 274 26.17 8.83 -2.06
CA LEU A 274 26.88 7.80 -2.78
C LEU A 274 27.01 6.57 -1.89
N VAL A 275 26.62 5.41 -2.39
CA VAL A 275 26.78 4.12 -1.73
C VAL A 275 27.59 3.22 -2.65
N VAL A 276 28.76 2.81 -2.19
CA VAL A 276 29.64 1.86 -2.88
C VAL A 276 29.63 0.58 -2.07
N VAL A 277 29.41 -0.54 -2.72
CA VAL A 277 29.30 -1.82 -2.04
C VAL A 277 29.94 -2.92 -2.88
N GLU A 278 30.69 -3.80 -2.25
CA GLU A 278 31.37 -4.92 -2.91
C GLU A 278 30.39 -5.86 -3.61
N TYR A 279 30.81 -6.63 -4.61
CA TYR A 279 29.98 -7.64 -5.26
C TYR A 279 30.05 -8.96 -4.48
N PHE A 280 28.94 -9.69 -4.36
CA PHE A 280 29.00 -11.09 -3.93
C PHE A 280 29.51 -11.93 -5.10
N SER A 281 30.77 -12.37 -5.07
CA SER A 281 31.47 -12.97 -6.22
C SER A 281 30.82 -14.22 -6.83
N GLU A 282 29.84 -14.85 -6.18
CA GLU A 282 29.29 -16.14 -6.65
C GLU A 282 27.76 -16.31 -6.62
N LYS A 283 26.95 -15.28 -6.32
CA LYS A 283 25.48 -15.48 -6.31
C LYS A 283 24.76 -14.32 -6.97
N GLU A 284 24.01 -14.66 -8.01
CA GLU A 284 23.07 -13.77 -8.71
C GLU A 284 22.26 -12.98 -7.68
N ILE A 285 22.53 -11.67 -7.60
CA ILE A 285 21.87 -10.68 -6.74
C ILE A 285 20.33 -10.67 -6.91
N PHE A 286 19.79 -11.42 -7.86
CA PHE A 286 18.37 -11.44 -8.22
C PHE A 286 17.54 -12.56 -7.61
N ASN A 287 18.13 -13.54 -6.92
CA ASN A 287 17.38 -14.66 -6.34
C ASN A 287 17.17 -14.56 -4.82
N TYR A 288 17.76 -13.57 -4.16
CA TYR A 288 17.47 -13.31 -2.77
C TYR A 288 16.08 -12.69 -2.65
N THR A 289 15.26 -13.28 -1.78
CA THR A 289 13.88 -12.92 -1.54
C THR A 289 13.71 -11.41 -1.46
N LYS A 290 13.12 -10.81 -2.51
CA LYS A 290 12.77 -9.40 -2.51
C LYS A 290 11.95 -9.13 -1.27
N ARG A 291 12.50 -8.31 -0.37
CA ARG A 291 11.78 -7.87 0.82
C ARG A 291 10.54 -7.13 0.35
N THR A 292 9.36 -7.70 0.60
CA THR A 292 8.10 -7.08 0.15
C THR A 292 7.57 -6.08 1.19
N ASP A 293 8.11 -6.10 2.41
CA ASP A 293 7.67 -5.30 3.54
C ASP A 293 8.40 -3.96 3.64
N ASN A 294 7.66 -2.97 4.15
CA ASN A 294 8.12 -1.60 4.38
C ASN A 294 8.56 -0.81 3.14
N ILE A 295 8.30 -1.29 1.92
CA ILE A 295 8.56 -0.52 0.70
C ILE A 295 7.66 0.73 0.65
N PRO A 296 8.22 1.95 0.52
CA PRO A 296 7.44 3.17 0.32
C PRO A 296 6.48 3.09 -0.85
N GLY A 297 5.29 3.66 -0.68
CA GLY A 297 4.24 3.65 -1.71
C GLY A 297 3.41 2.36 -1.77
N LYS A 298 3.85 1.26 -1.14
CA LYS A 298 3.03 0.04 -0.99
C LYS A 298 2.29 0.05 0.33
N GLN A 299 1.01 0.40 0.29
CA GLN A 299 0.13 0.35 1.45
C GLN A 299 -0.13 -1.11 1.86
N ARG A 300 -0.11 -1.39 3.16
CA ARG A 300 -0.40 -2.72 3.71
C ARG A 300 -1.58 -2.67 4.66
N GLU A 301 -2.56 -3.54 4.46
CA GLU A 301 -3.70 -3.66 5.37
C GLU A 301 -3.23 -4.09 6.76
N ILE A 302 -3.75 -3.42 7.79
CA ILE A 302 -3.57 -3.80 9.18
C ILE A 302 -4.78 -4.65 9.59
N GLN A 303 -4.52 -5.84 10.11
CA GLN A 303 -5.57 -6.63 10.77
C GLN A 303 -5.91 -5.94 12.10
N ILE A 304 -7.12 -5.39 12.21
CA ILE A 304 -7.55 -4.49 13.30
C ILE A 304 -7.71 -5.22 14.66
N GLN A 305 -7.52 -6.55 14.70
CA GLN A 305 -7.73 -7.36 15.90
C GLN A 305 -6.83 -6.98 17.09
N ASP A 306 -5.68 -6.33 16.87
CA ASP A 306 -4.69 -6.07 17.95
C ASP A 306 -4.64 -4.63 18.49
N VAL A 307 -5.33 -3.64 17.88
CA VAL A 307 -5.03 -2.21 18.15
C VAL A 307 -6.12 -1.47 18.94
N THR A 308 -7.31 -2.04 19.06
CA THR A 308 -8.52 -1.31 19.51
C THR A 308 -8.72 -1.25 21.02
N CYS A 309 -8.07 -2.09 21.83
CA CYS A 309 -8.29 -2.07 23.29
C CYS A 309 -7.34 -1.12 24.06
N ASN A 310 -6.16 -0.78 23.53
CA ASN A 310 -5.15 -0.02 24.27
C ASN A 310 -5.00 1.47 23.83
N SER A 311 -5.48 1.82 22.63
CA SER A 311 -5.10 3.08 21.96
C SER A 311 -6.10 4.23 22.07
N TYR A 312 -7.31 4.00 22.61
CA TYR A 312 -8.32 5.07 22.79
C TYR A 312 -8.05 5.96 24.01
N SER A 313 -6.92 5.77 24.69
CA SER A 313 -6.57 6.59 25.84
C SER A 313 -6.12 7.99 25.38
N LYS A 314 -7.01 8.97 25.58
CA LYS A 314 -6.71 10.39 25.84
C LYS A 314 -6.23 11.26 24.67
N LEU A 315 -6.93 11.27 23.54
CA LEU A 315 -6.96 12.51 22.76
C LEU A 315 -7.84 13.53 23.48
N PRO A 316 -7.38 14.79 23.67
CA PRO A 316 -8.20 15.81 24.31
C PRO A 316 -9.44 16.04 23.46
N ARG A 317 -10.61 15.81 24.06
CA ARG A 317 -11.90 15.99 23.41
C ARG A 317 -12.68 17.07 24.16
N GLY A 318 -13.12 18.08 23.43
CA GLY A 318 -14.15 18.99 23.94
C GLY A 318 -15.47 18.22 24.03
N HIS A 319 -16.04 18.14 25.23
CA HIS A 319 -17.39 17.61 25.40
C HIS A 319 -18.40 18.75 25.30
N PRO A 320 -19.62 18.49 24.81
CA PRO A 320 -20.69 19.48 24.86
C PRO A 320 -20.91 19.94 26.31
N GLU A 321 -20.97 21.26 26.53
CA GLU A 321 -21.13 21.84 27.87
C GLU A 321 -22.48 21.52 28.51
N ARG A 322 -23.51 21.32 27.68
CA ARG A 322 -24.87 20.99 28.12
C ARG A 322 -25.38 19.80 27.34
N CYS A 323 -25.78 18.77 28.08
CA CYS A 323 -26.62 17.70 27.58
C CYS A 323 -28.03 17.92 28.14
N VAL A 324 -28.96 18.39 27.30
CA VAL A 324 -30.37 18.48 27.70
C VAL A 324 -30.98 17.12 27.40
N LEU A 325 -31.00 16.26 28.42
CA LEU A 325 -31.83 15.05 28.40
C LEU A 325 -33.28 15.51 28.50
N SER A 326 -34.16 15.07 27.61
CA SER A 326 -35.58 15.38 27.74
C SER A 326 -36.09 14.79 29.05
N GLN A 327 -36.42 15.67 30.00
CA GLN A 327 -37.09 15.30 31.26
C GLN A 327 -38.61 15.37 31.13
N SER A 328 -39.12 15.95 30.04
CA SER A 328 -40.52 15.75 29.67
C SER A 328 -40.68 14.29 29.28
N GLU A 329 -41.79 13.67 29.68
CA GLU A 329 -42.32 12.51 28.98
C GLU A 329 -42.51 12.93 27.51
N GLU A 330 -41.47 12.83 26.68
CA GLU A 330 -41.57 12.81 25.23
C GLU A 330 -42.34 11.54 24.92
N THR A 331 -43.65 11.65 25.11
CA THR A 331 -44.68 10.65 24.95
C THR A 331 -44.19 9.22 25.16
N GLN A 332 -44.44 8.67 26.35
CA GLN A 332 -44.46 7.22 26.57
C GLN A 332 -45.54 6.51 25.73
N TYR A 333 -45.74 6.89 24.46
CA TYR A 333 -46.33 5.99 23.50
C TYR A 333 -45.37 4.83 23.38
N SER A 334 -45.70 3.75 24.09
CA SER A 334 -45.19 2.43 23.77
C SER A 334 -45.29 2.27 22.26
N CYS A 335 -44.16 2.16 21.57
CA CYS A 335 -44.13 1.74 20.18
C CYS A 335 -45.12 0.59 20.03
N GLY A 336 -46.09 0.74 19.11
CA GLY A 336 -47.25 -0.14 19.01
C GLY A 336 -46.81 -1.61 19.08
N ARG A 337 -47.06 -2.25 20.22
CA ARG A 337 -46.75 -3.67 20.41
C ARG A 337 -47.79 -4.45 19.61
N ALA A 338 -47.50 -4.68 18.33
CA ALA A 338 -48.11 -5.78 17.61
C ALA A 338 -47.61 -7.07 18.27
N LYS A 339 -48.44 -7.68 19.12
CA LYS A 339 -48.23 -9.07 19.52
C LYS A 339 -48.53 -9.91 18.30
N ILE A 340 -47.49 -10.52 17.72
CA ILE A 340 -47.68 -11.69 16.87
C ILE A 340 -48.37 -12.73 17.75
N LEU A 341 -49.59 -13.11 17.39
CA LEU A 341 -50.31 -14.22 17.98
C LEU A 341 -49.53 -15.49 17.62
N GLU A 342 -48.56 -15.86 18.45
CA GLU A 342 -47.98 -17.20 18.40
C GLU A 342 -49.09 -18.19 18.78
N PRO A 343 -49.49 -19.11 17.89
CA PRO A 343 -50.45 -20.13 18.26
C PRO A 343 -49.85 -20.94 19.41
N THR A 344 -50.59 -21.06 20.51
CA THR A 344 -50.13 -21.81 21.67
C THR A 344 -49.89 -23.25 21.25
N THR A 345 -48.67 -23.75 21.49
CA THR A 345 -48.27 -25.14 21.21
C THR A 345 -49.24 -26.17 21.79
N TYR A 346 -49.93 -25.81 22.88
CA TYR A 346 -50.99 -26.59 23.48
C TYR A 346 -52.17 -26.85 22.53
N TYR A 347 -52.61 -25.83 21.77
CA TYR A 347 -53.71 -25.97 20.80
C TYR A 347 -53.32 -26.88 19.64
N ILE A 348 -52.05 -26.81 19.22
CA ILE A 348 -51.48 -27.69 18.18
C ILE A 348 -51.44 -29.14 18.67
N ILE A 349 -50.96 -29.37 19.90
CA ILE A 349 -50.89 -30.71 20.50
C ILE A 349 -52.29 -31.32 20.67
N LEU A 350 -53.26 -30.53 21.11
CA LEU A 350 -54.65 -31.00 21.29
C LEU A 350 -55.31 -31.34 19.94
N HIS A 351 -55.04 -30.55 18.90
CA HIS A 351 -55.50 -30.86 17.55
C HIS A 351 -54.87 -32.13 16.98
N ILE A 352 -53.57 -32.34 17.23
CA ILE A 352 -52.86 -33.55 16.81
C ILE A 352 -53.41 -34.78 17.54
N LEU A 353 -53.60 -34.69 18.87
CA LEU A 353 -54.18 -35.77 19.67
C LEU A 353 -55.62 -36.11 19.25
N TYR A 354 -56.45 -35.09 18.99
CA TYR A 354 -57.81 -35.28 18.49
C TYR A 354 -57.82 -36.02 17.14
N HIS A 355 -56.89 -35.68 16.23
CA HIS A 355 -56.77 -36.36 14.94
C HIS A 355 -56.20 -37.78 15.05
N ILE A 356 -55.30 -38.06 15.99
CA ILE A 356 -54.80 -39.41 16.24
C ILE A 356 -55.94 -40.31 16.76
N ILE A 357 -56.77 -39.81 17.67
CA ILE A 357 -57.92 -40.58 18.22
C ILE A 357 -58.96 -40.89 17.12
N GLN A 358 -59.19 -39.96 16.19
CA GLN A 358 -60.10 -40.17 15.04
C GLN A 358 -59.58 -41.18 14.00
N LEU A 359 -58.28 -41.48 14.00
CA LEU A 359 -57.67 -42.45 13.07
C LEU A 359 -57.66 -43.88 13.64
N GLU A 360 -57.87 -44.05 14.95
CA GLU A 360 -57.97 -45.36 15.61
C GLU A 360 -59.41 -45.86 15.80
N SER A 361 -60.43 -45.03 15.49
CA SER A 361 -61.85 -45.43 15.39
C SER A 361 -62.25 -45.68 13.94
#